data_AF-A0A1X6NL72-F1
#
_entry.id   AF-A0A1X6NL72-F1
#
_cell.length_a   1.000
_cell.length_b   1.000
_cell.length_c   1.000
_cell.angle_alpha   90.00
_cell.angle_beta   90.00
_cell.angle_gamma   90.00
#
_symmetry.space_group_name_H-M   'P 1'
#
loop_
_entity.id
_entity.type
_entity.pdbx_description
1 polymer ?
#
loop_
_entity_poly.entity_id
_entity_poly.type
_entity_poly.pdbx_seq_one_letter_code
_entity_poly.pdbx_strand_id
1 'polypeptide(L)'
;MAFISAAVGTPLRAARPAAASRTRPAASSAATRMQTRPGLPPGEDARENAPLRYYVPVPVETYEKRSFATVLPKTWEGEVVTIGAPDVPELTEESIAESKLVPLSASSTAAFLEYNAMVKAERKAALAAFAAGSETEQTGRATCGDSEGREYVSNANPLLVEGVKCIEYWGRTNPAAVPRAFGGPTA
;
A
#
# COMPACT_ATOMS: atom_id res chain seq x y z
N MET A 1 26.00 -2.94 15.53
CA MET A 1 26.72 -3.78 16.51
C MET A 1 26.77 -5.19 15.96
N ALA A 2 27.97 -5.71 15.72
CA ALA A 2 28.21 -7.09 15.33
C ALA A 2 28.95 -7.77 16.48
N PHE A 3 28.51 -8.96 16.87
CA PHE A 3 29.32 -9.87 17.68
C PHE A 3 29.27 -11.27 17.08
N ILE A 4 30.45 -11.69 16.65
CA ILE A 4 30.85 -13.04 16.26
C ILE A 4 31.08 -13.81 17.56
N SER A 5 30.70 -15.09 17.63
CA SER A 5 31.32 -15.99 18.59
C SER A 5 31.64 -17.34 17.95
N ALA A 6 32.91 -17.69 18.07
CA ALA A 6 33.59 -18.81 17.46
C ALA A 6 33.48 -20.07 18.33
N ALA A 7 33.54 -21.24 17.70
CA ALA A 7 33.75 -22.50 18.39
C ALA A 7 35.10 -23.11 17.97
N VAL A 8 36.05 -23.10 18.91
CA VAL A 8 37.24 -23.96 19.02
C VAL A 8 37.06 -24.57 20.42
N GLY A 9 37.16 -25.87 20.72
CA GLY A 9 37.85 -27.01 20.16
C GLY A 9 38.38 -27.83 21.36
N THR A 10 38.52 -29.16 21.19
CA THR A 10 39.25 -30.15 22.03
C THR A 10 38.45 -30.97 23.08
N PRO A 11 38.96 -32.14 23.55
CA PRO A 11 38.81 -33.43 22.85
C PRO A 11 38.49 -34.63 23.79
N LEU A 12 37.82 -35.71 23.33
CA LEU A 12 37.78 -36.98 24.08
C LEU A 12 37.95 -38.24 23.21
N ARG A 13 39.20 -38.70 23.24
CA ARG A 13 39.75 -40.06 23.30
C ARG A 13 38.79 -41.27 23.17
N ALA A 14 39.02 -41.99 22.07
CA ALA A 14 38.93 -43.44 21.81
C ALA A 14 38.20 -44.36 22.82
N ALA A 15 37.08 -44.92 22.36
CA ALA A 15 36.60 -46.25 22.75
C ALA A 15 36.49 -47.13 21.49
N ARG A 16 37.06 -48.33 21.58
CA ARG A 16 37.01 -49.42 20.59
C ARG A 16 35.55 -49.69 20.16
N PRO A 17 35.22 -49.71 18.86
CA PRO A 17 33.93 -50.24 18.45
C PRO A 17 33.99 -51.77 18.55
N ALA A 18 33.14 -52.30 19.42
CA ALA A 18 32.76 -53.70 19.42
C ALA A 18 32.23 -54.08 18.03
N ALA A 19 32.63 -55.26 17.55
CA ALA A 19 32.17 -55.82 16.29
C ALA A 19 30.64 -55.93 16.26
N ALA A 20 29.98 -55.00 15.57
CA ALA A 20 28.60 -55.14 15.13
C ALA A 20 28.62 -55.52 13.65
N SER A 21 28.16 -56.74 13.37
CA SER A 21 27.99 -57.29 12.03
C SER A 21 27.38 -56.28 11.08
N ARG A 22 28.09 -56.01 9.98
CA ARG A 22 27.53 -55.35 8.78
C ARG A 22 26.35 -56.18 8.27
N THR A 23 25.14 -55.81 8.64
CA THR A 23 23.95 -56.15 7.84
C THR A 23 23.80 -55.06 6.80
N ARG A 24 24.25 -55.36 5.59
CA ARG A 24 23.94 -54.58 4.38
C ARG A 24 22.41 -54.57 4.26
N PRO A 25 21.72 -53.42 4.20
CA PRO A 25 20.32 -53.43 3.84
C PRO A 25 20.25 -53.88 2.39
N ALA A 26 19.84 -55.14 2.18
CA ALA A 26 19.37 -55.59 0.88
C ALA A 26 18.04 -54.87 0.63
N ALA A 27 18.13 -53.62 0.17
CA ALA A 27 17.00 -52.94 -0.43
C ALA A 27 16.59 -53.77 -1.64
N SER A 28 15.55 -54.58 -1.44
CA SER A 28 15.03 -55.52 -2.42
C SER A 28 14.61 -54.74 -3.67
N SER A 29 15.25 -55.03 -4.80
CA SER A 29 14.84 -54.56 -6.13
C SER A 29 13.48 -55.10 -6.58
N ALA A 30 12.84 -55.96 -5.77
CA ALA A 30 11.53 -56.56 -6.03
C ALA A 30 10.36 -55.64 -5.64
N ALA A 31 10.50 -54.83 -4.58
CA ALA A 31 9.39 -53.98 -4.09
C ALA A 31 9.04 -52.85 -5.09
N THR A 32 10.02 -52.34 -5.84
CA THR A 32 9.79 -51.32 -6.88
C THR A 32 9.03 -51.86 -8.09
N ARG A 33 9.01 -53.19 -8.30
CA ARG A 33 8.21 -53.82 -9.37
C ARG A 33 6.72 -53.99 -9.01
N MET A 34 6.32 -53.75 -7.76
CA MET A 34 4.95 -54.01 -7.30
C MET A 34 4.02 -52.79 -7.37
N GLN A 35 4.54 -51.57 -7.55
CA GLN A 35 3.70 -50.38 -7.63
C GLN A 35 3.35 -50.09 -9.09
N THR A 36 2.15 -50.51 -9.50
CA THR A 36 1.64 -50.26 -10.86
C THR A 36 1.21 -48.82 -11.04
N ARG A 37 1.20 -48.38 -12.31
CA ARG A 37 0.72 -47.06 -12.70
C ARG A 37 -0.81 -47.00 -12.60
N PRO A 38 -1.41 -45.83 -12.34
CA PRO A 38 -2.86 -45.67 -12.34
C PRO A 38 -3.50 -46.21 -13.64
N GLY A 39 -4.57 -46.99 -13.51
CA GLY A 39 -5.33 -47.54 -14.65
C GLY A 39 -4.70 -48.75 -15.35
N LEU A 40 -3.48 -49.17 -14.99
CA LEU A 40 -2.83 -50.36 -15.56
C LEU A 40 -2.86 -51.53 -14.56
N PRO A 41 -3.46 -52.67 -14.94
CA PRO A 41 -3.50 -53.85 -14.07
C PRO A 41 -2.10 -54.42 -13.83
N PRO A 42 -1.82 -54.94 -12.62
CA PRO A 42 -0.54 -55.61 -12.34
C PRO A 42 -0.40 -56.89 -13.15
N GLY A 43 0.77 -57.05 -13.78
CA GLY A 43 1.13 -58.27 -14.51
C GLY A 43 0.73 -58.28 -15.99
N GLU A 44 -0.02 -57.28 -16.47
CA GLU A 44 -0.45 -57.18 -17.87
C GLU A 44 0.01 -55.84 -18.46
N ASP A 45 1.32 -55.70 -18.72
CA ASP A 45 1.85 -54.54 -19.44
C ASP A 45 1.86 -54.82 -20.95
N ALA A 46 1.00 -54.12 -21.69
CA ALA A 46 0.93 -54.20 -23.15
C ALA A 46 2.25 -53.82 -23.85
N ARG A 47 3.23 -53.26 -23.12
CA ARG A 47 4.54 -52.83 -23.62
C ARG A 47 5.70 -53.76 -23.23
N GLU A 48 5.45 -54.88 -22.54
CA GLU A 48 6.49 -55.75 -21.99
C GLU A 48 7.52 -56.22 -23.04
N ASN A 49 7.08 -56.47 -24.28
CA ASN A 49 7.95 -56.88 -25.40
C ASN A 49 7.89 -55.91 -26.60
N ALA A 50 7.69 -54.62 -26.34
CA ALA A 50 7.61 -53.62 -27.41
C ALA A 50 8.99 -53.35 -28.04
N PRO A 51 9.11 -53.34 -29.39
CA PRO A 51 10.39 -53.08 -30.05
C PRO A 51 10.82 -51.62 -29.87
N LEU A 52 12.12 -51.38 -29.69
CA LEU A 52 12.68 -50.04 -29.45
C LEU A 52 12.30 -49.01 -30.54
N ARG A 53 12.16 -49.46 -31.80
CA ARG A 53 11.76 -48.61 -32.93
C ARG A 53 10.36 -48.00 -32.79
N TYR A 54 9.49 -48.64 -32.01
CA TYR A 54 8.09 -48.23 -31.81
C TYR A 54 7.71 -48.15 -30.32
N TYR A 55 8.71 -48.00 -29.43
CA TYR A 55 8.46 -47.84 -28.01
C TYR A 55 7.99 -46.42 -27.70
N VAL A 56 6.76 -46.28 -27.22
CA VAL A 56 6.23 -45.01 -26.70
C VAL A 56 6.41 -45.01 -25.18
N PRO A 57 7.02 -43.98 -24.57
CA PRO A 57 7.10 -43.89 -23.11
C PRO A 57 5.71 -43.70 -22.50
N VAL A 58 5.47 -44.29 -21.33
CA VAL A 58 4.20 -44.10 -20.61
C VAL A 58 4.26 -42.75 -19.87
N PRO A 59 3.31 -41.82 -20.11
CA PRO A 59 3.28 -40.55 -19.38
C PRO A 59 3.07 -40.79 -17.88
N VAL A 60 3.45 -39.81 -17.06
CA VAL A 60 3.19 -39.85 -15.62
C VAL A 60 1.74 -39.41 -15.39
N GLU A 61 0.93 -40.32 -14.88
CA GLU A 61 -0.42 -40.03 -14.39
C GLU A 61 -0.42 -40.10 -12.86
N THR A 62 -1.01 -39.09 -12.22
CA THR A 62 -1.18 -39.00 -10.77
C THR A 62 -2.67 -39.00 -10.42
N TYR A 63 -2.99 -39.24 -9.16
CA TYR A 63 -4.37 -39.21 -8.67
C TYR A 63 -4.89 -37.80 -8.35
N GLU A 64 -4.07 -36.75 -8.49
CA GLU A 64 -4.41 -35.36 -8.13
C GLU A 64 -5.67 -34.84 -8.82
N LYS A 65 -5.95 -35.31 -10.04
CA LYS A 65 -7.14 -34.92 -10.82
C LYS A 65 -8.42 -35.64 -10.40
N ARG A 66 -8.33 -36.66 -9.54
CA ARG A 66 -9.49 -37.42 -9.06
C ARG A 66 -10.08 -36.70 -7.85
N SER A 67 -11.41 -36.63 -7.80
CA SER A 67 -12.14 -35.92 -6.74
C SER A 67 -11.87 -36.43 -5.32
N PHE A 68 -11.41 -37.68 -5.15
CA PHE A 68 -11.06 -38.20 -3.83
C PHE A 68 -9.72 -37.66 -3.29
N ALA A 69 -8.85 -37.15 -4.16
CA ALA A 69 -7.55 -36.60 -3.78
C ALA A 69 -7.63 -35.13 -3.38
N THR A 70 -8.81 -34.51 -3.44
CA THR A 70 -9.01 -33.15 -2.94
C THR A 70 -8.90 -33.17 -1.42
N VAL A 71 -8.19 -32.18 -0.88
CA VAL A 71 -8.07 -32.02 0.56
C VAL A 71 -9.42 -31.52 1.09
N LEU A 72 -10.08 -32.35 1.88
CA LEU A 72 -11.31 -31.97 2.58
C LEU A 72 -10.98 -31.13 3.83
N PRO A 73 -11.85 -30.20 4.23
CA PRO A 73 -11.70 -29.50 5.51
C PRO A 73 -11.59 -30.50 6.66
N LYS A 74 -10.62 -30.28 7.54
CA LYS A 74 -10.40 -31.12 8.71
C LYS A 74 -11.36 -30.75 9.82
N THR A 75 -12.65 -30.99 9.60
CA THR A 75 -13.72 -30.67 10.56
C THR A 75 -13.54 -31.37 11.91
N TRP A 76 -12.76 -32.46 11.97
CA TRP A 76 -12.38 -33.16 13.19
C TRP A 76 -11.32 -32.43 14.04
N GLU A 77 -10.54 -31.50 13.46
CA GLU A 77 -9.62 -30.61 14.19
C GLU A 77 -10.36 -29.38 14.77
N GLY A 78 -11.67 -29.26 14.53
CA GLY A 78 -12.46 -28.10 14.93
C GLY A 78 -12.34 -26.90 14.00
N GLU A 79 -11.50 -26.98 12.96
CA GLU A 79 -11.42 -25.98 11.90
C GLU A 79 -12.53 -26.22 10.87
N VAL A 80 -13.50 -25.31 10.84
CA VAL A 80 -14.57 -25.31 9.85
C VAL A 80 -14.38 -24.09 8.95
N VAL A 81 -14.06 -24.34 7.68
CA VAL A 81 -13.85 -23.29 6.67
C VAL A 81 -15.21 -22.79 6.15
N THR A 82 -16.00 -22.21 7.05
CA THR A 82 -17.29 -21.57 6.74
C THR A 82 -17.37 -20.24 7.47
N ILE A 83 -17.86 -19.21 6.78
CA ILE A 83 -18.25 -17.94 7.41
C ILE A 83 -19.73 -18.08 7.79
N GLY A 84 -20.07 -17.76 9.03
CA GLY A 84 -21.39 -17.99 9.58
C GLY A 84 -21.91 -16.86 10.48
N ALA A 85 -23.04 -17.14 11.12
CA ALA A 85 -23.68 -16.23 12.08
C ALA A 85 -22.75 -15.65 13.16
N PRO A 86 -21.80 -16.38 13.77
CA PRO A 86 -20.94 -15.80 14.82
C PRO A 86 -19.90 -14.81 14.28
N ASP A 87 -19.63 -14.79 12.97
CA ASP A 87 -18.66 -13.87 12.37
C ASP A 87 -19.26 -12.49 12.11
N VAL A 88 -20.59 -12.35 12.18
CA VAL A 88 -21.28 -11.08 12.02
C VAL A 88 -21.33 -10.39 13.39
N PRO A 89 -20.60 -9.28 13.60
CA PRO A 89 -20.67 -8.56 14.86
C PRO A 89 -22.05 -7.96 15.06
N GLU A 90 -22.55 -8.01 16.30
CA GLU A 90 -23.74 -7.26 16.68
C GLU A 90 -23.39 -5.78 16.73
N LEU A 91 -23.86 -5.03 15.72
CA LEU A 91 -23.67 -3.58 15.62
C LEU A 91 -24.98 -2.87 15.94
N THR A 92 -24.92 -1.86 16.79
CA THR A 92 -26.05 -0.97 17.05
C THR A 92 -26.22 0.02 15.90
N GLU A 93 -27.45 0.50 15.67
CA GLU A 93 -27.72 1.53 14.65
C GLU A 93 -26.88 2.80 14.88
N GLU A 94 -26.63 3.14 16.16
CA GLU A 94 -25.78 4.25 16.57
C GLU A 94 -24.32 4.06 16.16
N SER A 95 -23.74 2.87 16.37
CA SER A 95 -22.35 2.58 15.95
C SER A 95 -22.19 2.63 14.42
N ILE A 96 -23.22 2.24 13.68
CA ILE A 96 -23.27 2.33 12.22
C ILE A 96 -23.38 3.79 11.78
N ALA A 97 -24.14 4.61 12.50
CA ALA A 97 -24.26 6.04 12.23
C ALA A 97 -22.95 6.78 12.53
N GLU A 98 -22.31 6.50 13.66
CA GLU A 98 -21.03 7.10 14.07
C GLU A 98 -19.87 6.69 13.16
N SER A 99 -19.82 5.43 12.73
CA SER A 99 -18.77 4.96 11.80
C SER A 99 -18.88 5.55 10.38
N LYS A 100 -20.05 6.08 9.99
CA LYS A 100 -20.20 6.84 8.74
C LYS A 100 -19.60 8.23 8.82
N LEU A 101 -19.40 8.78 10.01
CA LEU A 101 -18.84 10.11 10.22
C LEU A 101 -17.32 10.07 10.22
N VAL A 102 -16.68 11.18 9.83
CA VAL A 102 -15.22 11.33 9.96
C VAL A 102 -14.88 11.44 11.44
N PRO A 103 -13.97 10.62 11.98
CA PRO A 103 -13.60 10.69 13.38
C PRO A 103 -12.91 12.02 13.68
N LEU A 104 -13.42 12.75 14.66
CA LEU A 104 -12.84 14.01 15.12
C LEU A 104 -12.01 13.75 16.37
N SER A 105 -10.75 14.22 16.37
CA SER A 105 -9.90 14.19 17.55
C SER A 105 -9.94 15.53 18.29
N ALA A 106 -9.79 15.52 19.60
CA ALA A 106 -9.68 16.75 20.41
C ALA A 106 -8.55 17.67 19.90
N SER A 107 -7.44 17.09 19.42
CA SER A 107 -6.33 17.85 18.84
C SER A 107 -6.71 18.56 17.54
N SER A 108 -7.45 17.88 16.65
CA SER A 108 -7.91 18.48 15.39
C SER A 108 -8.90 19.63 15.64
N THR A 109 -9.80 19.46 16.60
CA THR A 109 -10.76 20.50 17.00
C THR A 109 -10.06 21.70 17.66
N ALA A 110 -9.07 21.47 18.52
CA ALA A 110 -8.28 22.55 19.12
C ALA A 110 -7.51 23.36 18.06
N ALA A 111 -6.82 22.68 17.14
CA ALA A 111 -6.11 23.33 16.04
C ALA A 111 -7.05 24.12 15.11
N PHE A 112 -8.27 23.61 14.88
CA PHE A 112 -9.30 24.33 14.13
C PHE A 112 -9.72 25.63 14.81
N LEU A 113 -9.88 25.62 16.14
CA LEU A 113 -10.23 26.82 16.91
C LEU A 113 -9.09 27.85 16.89
N GLU A 114 -7.84 27.40 17.01
CA GLU A 114 -6.66 28.26 16.88
C GLU A 114 -6.58 28.92 15.51
N TYR A 115 -6.76 28.14 14.43
CA TYR A 115 -6.80 28.67 13.07
C TYR A 115 -7.92 29.70 12.90
N ASN A 116 -9.12 29.41 13.41
CA ASN A 116 -10.24 30.32 13.30
C ASN A 116 -9.97 31.63 14.06
N ALA A 117 -9.29 31.59 15.20
CA ALA A 117 -8.88 32.79 15.92
C ALA A 117 -7.88 33.64 15.11
N MET A 118 -6.92 33.01 14.43
CA MET A 118 -5.93 33.71 13.59
C MET A 118 -6.58 34.43 12.40
N VAL A 119 -7.44 33.75 11.64
CA VAL A 119 -8.01 34.30 10.40
C VAL A 119 -9.24 35.19 10.62
N LYS A 120 -9.78 35.26 11.84
CA LYS A 120 -11.02 36.01 12.14
C LYS A 120 -10.92 37.49 11.76
N ALA A 121 -9.81 38.14 12.11
CA ALA A 121 -9.60 39.56 11.82
C ALA A 121 -9.44 39.80 10.32
N GLU A 122 -8.65 38.97 9.65
CA GLU A 122 -8.41 39.06 8.20
C GLU A 122 -9.70 38.83 7.39
N ARG A 123 -10.51 37.84 7.76
CA ARG A 123 -11.81 37.60 7.12
C ARG A 123 -12.76 38.79 7.28
N LYS A 124 -12.80 39.39 8.48
CA LYS A 124 -13.61 40.59 8.73
C LYS A 124 -13.14 41.77 7.90
N ALA A 125 -11.83 41.98 7.81
CA ALA A 125 -11.24 43.04 7.00
C ALA A 125 -11.49 42.82 5.49
N ALA A 126 -11.34 41.58 5.00
CA ALA A 126 -11.60 41.23 3.61
C ALA A 126 -13.07 41.46 3.22
N LEU A 127 -14.02 41.11 4.10
CA LEU A 127 -15.44 41.36 3.88
C LEU A 127 -15.75 42.86 3.82
N ALA A 128 -15.15 43.66 4.72
CA ALA A 128 -15.31 45.10 4.71
C ALA A 128 -14.72 45.74 3.44
N ALA A 129 -13.56 45.28 2.99
CA ALA A 129 -12.93 45.75 1.76
C ALA A 129 -13.76 45.38 0.52
N PHE A 130 -14.33 44.17 0.49
CA PHE A 130 -15.24 43.74 -0.57
C PHE A 130 -16.48 44.64 -0.65
N ALA A 131 -17.14 44.90 0.49
CA ALA A 131 -18.31 45.76 0.54
C ALA A 131 -17.98 47.18 0.03
N ALA A 132 -16.90 47.77 0.55
CA ALA A 132 -16.46 49.11 0.14
C ALA A 132 -16.13 49.19 -1.36
N GLY A 133 -15.44 48.18 -1.92
CA GLY A 133 -15.11 48.13 -3.35
C GLY A 133 -16.33 47.89 -4.25
N SER A 134 -17.33 47.15 -3.77
CA SER A 134 -18.57 46.91 -4.54
C SER A 134 -19.48 48.14 -4.59
N GLU A 135 -19.41 49.02 -3.59
CA GLU A 135 -20.19 50.26 -3.52
C GLU A 135 -19.56 51.41 -4.32
N THR A 136 -18.28 51.30 -4.71
CA THR A 136 -17.65 52.33 -5.54
C THR A 136 -18.19 52.30 -6.97
N GLU A 137 -18.80 53.41 -7.40
CA GLU A 137 -19.30 53.55 -8.76
C GLU A 137 -18.14 53.55 -9.76
N GLN A 138 -18.07 52.52 -10.60
CA GLN A 138 -17.08 52.44 -11.65
C GLN A 138 -17.49 53.32 -12.82
N THR A 139 -16.59 54.10 -13.40
CA THR A 139 -16.91 54.86 -14.62
C THR A 139 -16.48 54.10 -15.88
N GLY A 140 -17.02 54.46 -17.03
CA GLY A 140 -16.62 53.88 -18.32
C GLY A 140 -17.78 53.24 -19.10
N ARG A 141 -17.47 52.82 -20.33
CA ARG A 141 -18.43 52.23 -21.27
C ARG A 141 -18.64 50.75 -20.93
N ALA A 142 -19.91 50.35 -20.79
CA ALA A 142 -20.30 48.95 -20.67
C ALA A 142 -19.88 48.15 -21.92
N THR A 143 -19.23 47.01 -21.70
CA THR A 143 -18.78 46.10 -22.77
C THR A 143 -19.67 44.87 -22.90
N CYS A 144 -20.36 44.44 -21.85
CA CYS A 144 -21.30 43.32 -21.87
C CYS A 144 -22.61 43.66 -21.15
N GLY A 145 -23.71 43.68 -21.90
CA GLY A 145 -25.01 44.18 -21.43
C GLY A 145 -25.09 45.71 -21.45
N ASP A 146 -26.17 46.24 -20.87
CA ASP A 146 -26.49 47.67 -20.97
C ASP A 146 -25.74 48.52 -19.93
N SER A 147 -25.38 47.95 -18.78
CA SER A 147 -24.81 48.68 -17.63
C SER A 147 -23.50 48.12 -17.08
N GLU A 148 -23.13 46.90 -17.46
CA GLU A 148 -22.05 46.09 -16.87
C GLU A 148 -20.84 45.90 -17.79
N GLY A 149 -19.74 45.38 -17.23
CA GLY A 149 -18.48 45.20 -17.97
C GLY A 149 -17.76 46.53 -18.20
N ARG A 150 -17.60 47.31 -17.13
CA ARG A 150 -16.81 48.55 -17.11
C ARG A 150 -15.31 48.20 -17.02
N GLU A 151 -14.45 49.20 -16.73
CA GLU A 151 -12.99 49.07 -16.81
C GLU A 151 -12.41 47.92 -15.97
N TYR A 152 -12.93 47.69 -14.76
CA TYR A 152 -12.47 46.62 -13.87
C TYR A 152 -13.48 45.49 -13.83
N VAL A 153 -13.02 44.27 -14.06
CA VAL A 153 -13.85 43.07 -13.93
C VAL A 153 -14.23 42.88 -12.46
N SER A 154 -15.52 42.68 -12.20
CA SER A 154 -16.04 42.50 -10.84
C SER A 154 -15.36 41.32 -10.15
N ASN A 155 -14.95 41.54 -8.89
CA ASN A 155 -14.26 40.56 -8.04
C ASN A 155 -12.95 39.98 -8.62
N ALA A 156 -12.33 40.66 -9.59
CA ALA A 156 -10.99 40.33 -10.02
C ALA A 156 -10.01 40.46 -8.85
N ASN A 157 -9.10 39.49 -8.71
CA ASN A 157 -8.13 39.49 -7.61
C ASN A 157 -7.00 40.51 -7.90
N PRO A 158 -6.93 41.64 -7.16
CA PRO A 158 -5.93 42.68 -7.42
C PRO A 158 -4.50 42.18 -7.15
N LEU A 159 -4.32 41.20 -6.25
CA LEU A 159 -3.00 40.66 -5.90
C LEU A 159 -2.30 39.99 -7.09
N LEU A 160 -3.05 39.52 -8.09
CA LEU A 160 -2.44 38.90 -9.27
C LEU A 160 -1.72 39.93 -10.15
N VAL A 161 -2.18 41.18 -10.14
CA VAL A 161 -1.55 42.28 -10.89
C VAL A 161 -0.57 43.03 -9.99
N GLU A 162 -0.97 43.38 -8.77
CA GLU A 162 -0.16 44.19 -7.84
C GLU A 162 0.94 43.41 -7.12
N GLY A 163 0.76 42.10 -6.97
CA GLY A 163 1.74 41.23 -6.31
C GLY A 163 2.99 40.99 -7.15
N VAL A 164 2.86 41.02 -8.48
CA VAL A 164 3.99 40.86 -9.42
C VAL A 164 4.53 42.24 -9.78
N LYS A 165 5.56 42.68 -9.06
CA LYS A 165 6.14 44.01 -9.24
C LYS A 165 7.37 43.95 -10.15
N CYS A 166 7.48 44.93 -11.04
CA CYS A 166 8.72 45.15 -11.79
C CYS A 166 9.78 45.77 -10.87
N ILE A 167 10.87 45.04 -10.65
CA ILE A 167 11.97 45.42 -9.76
C ILE A 167 13.28 45.43 -10.55
N GLU A 168 13.93 46.59 -10.57
CA GLU A 168 15.30 46.71 -11.07
C GLU A 168 16.28 46.57 -9.91
N TYR A 169 17.06 45.48 -9.89
CA TYR A 169 17.92 45.13 -8.75
C TYR A 169 19.03 46.17 -8.47
N TRP A 170 19.56 46.82 -9.51
CA TRP A 170 20.58 47.86 -9.41
C TRP A 170 20.06 49.26 -9.78
N GLY A 171 18.74 49.40 -9.96
CA GLY A 171 18.10 50.65 -10.39
C GLY A 171 17.82 51.63 -9.25
N ARG A 172 17.21 52.78 -9.59
CA ARG A 172 16.53 53.61 -8.59
C ARG A 172 15.34 52.81 -8.07
N THR A 173 15.47 52.30 -6.86
CA THR A 173 14.55 51.31 -6.29
C THR A 173 13.10 51.79 -6.35
N ASN A 174 12.25 51.00 -7.01
CA ASN A 174 10.83 50.95 -6.68
C ASN A 174 10.75 50.58 -5.18
N PRO A 175 9.96 51.25 -4.33
CA PRO A 175 9.93 51.05 -2.87
C PRO A 175 9.62 49.61 -2.37
N ALA A 176 9.42 48.65 -3.27
CA ALA A 176 9.35 47.24 -2.93
C ALA A 176 10.69 46.78 -2.30
N ALA A 177 10.62 46.25 -1.08
CA ALA A 177 11.79 45.78 -0.35
C ALA A 177 12.53 44.71 -1.16
N VAL A 178 13.69 45.07 -1.71
CA VAL A 178 14.59 44.11 -2.36
C VAL A 178 15.50 43.55 -1.27
N PRO A 179 15.27 42.32 -0.78
CA PRO A 179 16.15 41.74 0.23
C PRO A 179 17.54 41.51 -0.40
N ARG A 180 18.58 42.03 0.27
CA ARG A 180 19.98 41.77 -0.08
C ARG A 180 20.59 40.93 1.02
N ALA A 181 20.77 39.64 0.77
CA ALA A 181 21.32 38.69 1.74
C ALA A 181 22.70 39.12 2.29
N PHE A 182 23.49 39.82 1.46
CA PHE A 182 24.83 40.34 1.82
C PHE A 182 24.88 41.89 1.81
N GLY A 183 23.74 42.57 1.96
CA GLY A 183 23.67 44.03 1.90
C GLY A 183 24.03 44.75 3.20
N GLY A 184 24.13 44.03 4.32
CA GLY A 184 24.53 44.60 5.61
C GLY A 184 26.05 44.87 5.62
N PRO A 185 26.52 45.99 6.20
CA PRO A 185 27.94 46.27 6.30
C PRO A 185 28.61 45.21 7.18
N THR A 186 29.75 44.70 6.74
CA THR A 186 30.61 43.83 7.55
C THR A 186 31.25 44.66 8.67
N ALA A 187 31.09 44.20 9.91
CA ALA A 187 31.70 44.81 11.11
C ALA A 187 33.23 44.68 11.12
#